data_AF-A0A7W9TX35-F1
#
_entry.id   AF-A0A7W9TX35-F1
#
_cell.length_a   1.000
_cell.length_b   1.000
_cell.length_c   1.000
_cell.angle_alpha   90.00
_cell.angle_beta   90.00
_cell.angle_gamma   90.00
#
_symmetry.space_group_name_H-M   'P 1'
#
loop_
_entity.id
_entity.type
_entity.pdbx_description
1 polymer ?
#
loop_
_entity_poly.entity_id
_entity_poly.type
_entity_poly.pdbx_seq_one_letter_code
_entity_poly.pdbx_strand_id
1 'polypeptide(L)' 'MSRWTTTEVALLAHVVPAAQRPEDLRPLFPRHPLGGVRWKALRCGLKWPTRRRARKA' A
#
# COMPACT_ATOMS: atom_id res chain seq x y z
N MET A 1 -3.57 -10.05 14.38
CA MET A 1 -3.14 -9.53 13.06
C MET A 1 -3.93 -10.27 11.99
N SER A 2 -4.61 -9.57 11.07
CA SER A 2 -5.35 -10.21 9.98
C SER A 2 -4.39 -11.00 9.06
N ARG A 3 -4.78 -12.21 8.65
CA ARG A 3 -3.96 -13.06 7.80
C ARG A 3 -4.02 -12.57 6.36
N TRP A 4 -2.85 -12.30 5.76
CA TRP A 4 -2.76 -11.92 4.35
C TRP A 4 -3.06 -13.12 3.47
N THR A 5 -4.02 -12.99 2.56
CA THR A 5 -4.30 -14.01 1.55
C THR A 5 -3.39 -13.84 0.34
N THR A 6 -3.23 -14.90 -0.47
CA THR A 6 -2.46 -14.84 -1.72
C THR A 6 -3.04 -13.77 -2.67
N THR A 7 -4.36 -13.66 -2.75
CA THR A 7 -5.04 -12.65 -3.57
C THR A 7 -4.78 -11.23 -3.08
N GLU A 8 -4.78 -11.00 -1.75
CA GLU A 8 -4.45 -9.68 -1.19
C GLU A 8 -2.98 -9.30 -1.47
N VAL A 9 -2.06 -10.27 -1.42
CA VAL A 9 -0.65 -10.02 -1.76
C VAL A 9 -0.47 -9.72 -3.25
N ALA A 10 -1.16 -10.44 -4.12
CA ALA A 10 -1.15 -10.16 -5.56
C ALA A 10 -1.73 -8.77 -5.86
N LEU A 11 -2.87 -8.43 -5.26
CA LEU A 11 -3.48 -7.10 -5.38
C LEU A 11 -2.53 -6.01 -4.90
N LEU A 12 -1.87 -6.21 -3.75
CA LEU A 12 -0.88 -5.29 -3.18
C LEU A 12 0.28 -5.03 -4.15
N ALA A 13 0.80 -6.07 -4.81
CA ALA A 13 1.87 -5.94 -5.81
C ALA A 13 1.45 -5.10 -7.01
N HIS A 14 0.18 -5.16 -7.42
CA HIS A 14 -0.34 -4.36 -8.53
C HIS A 14 -0.66 -2.91 -8.14
N VAL A 15 -1.32 -2.70 -7.00
CA VAL A 15 -1.91 -1.40 -6.68
C VAL A 15 -0.96 -0.45 -5.94
N VAL A 16 -0.03 -0.98 -5.13
CA VAL A 16 0.87 -0.13 -4.33
C VAL A 16 1.82 0.69 -5.20
N PRO A 17 2.48 0.14 -6.23
CA PRO A 17 3.36 0.93 -7.09
C PRO A 17 2.62 1.98 -7.93
N ALA A 18 1.35 1.74 -8.24
CA ALA A 18 0.50 2.61 -9.05
C ALA A 18 -0.22 3.70 -8.21
N ALA A 19 -0.36 3.48 -6.90
CA ALA A 19 -1.02 4.43 -6.01
C ALA A 19 -0.23 5.74 -5.92
N GLN A 20 -0.94 6.87 -5.97
CA GLN A 20 -0.32 8.18 -5.77
C GLN A 20 -0.33 8.56 -4.29
N ARG A 21 -1.35 8.11 -3.55
CA ARG A 21 -1.53 8.44 -2.14
C ARG A 21 -1.79 7.17 -1.33
N PRO A 22 -1.26 7.06 -0.11
CA PRO A 22 -1.57 5.95 0.79
C PRO A 22 -3.07 5.73 0.99
N GLU A 23 -3.85 6.82 1.01
CA GLU A 23 -5.29 6.81 1.23
C GLU A 23 -6.06 6.05 0.13
N ASP A 24 -5.53 6.03 -1.10
CA ASP A 24 -6.12 5.31 -2.25
C ASP A 24 -6.14 3.78 -2.01
N LEU A 25 -5.25 3.28 -1.14
CA LEU A 25 -5.13 1.86 -0.81
C LEU A 25 -6.14 1.41 0.27
N ARG A 26 -6.71 2.35 1.04
CA ARG A 26 -7.62 2.05 2.15
C ARG A 26 -8.86 1.24 1.70
N PRO A 27 -9.60 1.61 0.64
CA PRO A 27 -10.78 0.86 0.21
C PRO A 27 -10.42 -0.54 -0.34
N LEU A 28 -9.20 -0.75 -0.82
CA LEU A 28 -8.75 -2.02 -1.41
C LEU A 28 -8.37 -3.06 -0.35
N PHE A 29 -8.04 -2.63 0.87
CA PHE A 29 -7.63 -3.50 1.97
C PHE A 29 -8.47 -3.22 3.23
N PRO A 30 -9.79 -3.45 3.21
CA PRO A 30 -10.68 -3.09 4.33
C PRO A 30 -10.36 -3.86 5.62
N ARG A 31 -9.72 -5.03 5.51
CA ARG A 31 -9.32 -5.88 6.64
C ARG A 31 -7.97 -5.52 7.25
N HIS A 32 -7.24 -4.58 6.65
CA HIS A 32 -5.89 -4.23 7.08
C HIS A 32 -5.80 -2.72 7.34
N PRO A 33 -5.31 -2.28 8.51
CA PRO A 33 -5.06 -0.87 8.73
C PRO A 33 -3.96 -0.40 7.77
N LEU A 34 -3.98 0.89 7.41
CA LEU A 34 -3.03 1.47 6.45
C LEU A 34 -1.55 1.18 6.82
N GLY A 35 -1.23 1.20 8.12
CA GLY A 35 0.10 0.85 8.63
C GLY A 35 0.48 -0.61 8.37
N GLY A 36 -0.49 -1.53 8.43
CA GLY A 36 -0.30 -2.94 8.08
C GLY A 36 -0.08 -3.15 6.58
N VAL A 37 -0.81 -2.41 5.74
CA VAL A 37 -0.61 -2.40 4.29
C VAL A 37 0.78 -1.86 3.95
N ARG A 38 1.22 -0.76 4.59
CA ARG A 38 2.57 -0.21 4.46
C ARG A 38 3.63 -1.23 4.85
N TRP A 39 3.50 -1.85 6.02
CA TRP A 39 4.46 -2.84 6.51
C TRP A 39 4.58 -4.01 5.53
N LYS A 40 3.45 -4.52 5.02
CA LYS A 40 3.44 -5.61 4.06
C LYS A 40 4.07 -5.21 2.73
N ALA A 41 3.75 -4.03 2.21
CA ALA A 41 4.34 -3.48 0.99
C ALA A 41 5.87 -3.40 1.08
N LEU A 42 6.41 -2.88 2.18
CA LEU A 42 7.85 -2.82 2.40
C LEU A 42 8.48 -4.22 2.49
N ARG A 43 7.81 -5.18 3.15
CA ARG A 43 8.24 -6.59 3.17
C ARG A 43 8.24 -7.25 1.80
N CYS A 44 7.38 -6.79 0.89
CA CYS A 44 7.33 -7.23 -0.50
C CYS A 44 8.27 -6.43 -1.42
N GLY A 45 9.08 -5.51 -0.89
CA GLY A 45 9.99 -4.67 -1.68
C GLY A 45 9.27 -3.62 -2.55
N LEU A 46 7.99 -3.34 -2.27
CA LEU A 46 7.20 -2.41 -3.08
C LEU A 46 7.48 -0.97 -2.68
N LYS A 47 7.51 -0.09 -3.67
CA LYS A 47 7.64 1.35 -3.47
C LYS A 47 6.35 1.92 -2.88
N TRP A 48 6.38 2.26 -1.60
CA TRP A 48 5.24 2.86 -0.93
C TRP A 48 4.97 4.29 -1.45
N PRO A 49 3.71 4.67 -1.74
CA PRO A 49 3.38 6.04 -2.07
C PRO A 49 3.72 6.93 -0.88
N THR A 50 4.71 7.79 -1.04
CA THR A 50 4.97 8.87 -0.10
C THR A 50 4.27 10.09 -0.66
N ARG A 51 3.59 10.86 0.21
CA ARG A 51 3.19 12.23 -0.14
C ARG A 51 4.48 12.98 -0.44
N ARG A 52 4.95 12.97 -1.69
CA ARG A 52 5.87 14.00 -2.15
C ARG A 52 5.06 15.28 -1.97
N ARG A 53 5.37 16.07 -0.94
CA ARG A 53 5.26 17.53 -1.08
C ARG A 53 5.98 17.79 -2.39
N ALA A 54 5.24 18.12 -3.44
CA ALA A 54 5.83 18.75 -4.60
C ALA A 54 6.60 19.93 -4.00
N ARG A 55 7.92 19.81 -3.90
CA ARG A 55 8.78 20.94 -3.61
C ARG A 55 8.60 21.80 -4.85
N LYS A 56 7.72 22.79 -4.75
CA LYS A 56 7.53 23.82 -5.76
C LYS A 56 8.90 24.48 -5.90
N ALA A 57 9.58 24.18 -7.01
CA ALA A 57 10.73 24.95 -7.48
C ALA A 57 10.20 26.26 -8.07
#